data_AF-A0A0H1BM05-F1
#
_entry.id   AF-A0A0H1BM05-F1
#
_cell.length_a   1.000
_cell.length_b   1.000
_cell.length_c   1.000
_cell.angle_alpha   90.00
_cell.angle_beta   90.00
_cell.angle_gamma   90.00
#
_symmetry.space_group_name_H-M   'P 1'
#
loop_
_entity.id
_entity.type
_entity.pdbx_description
1 polymer ?
#
loop_
_entity_poly.entity_id
_entity_poly.type
_entity_poly.pdbx_seq_one_letter_code
_entity_poly.pdbx_strand_id
1 'polypeptide(L)'
;MFSWGGNLSVPSINIDPEKERNPPGFPTPLDFPNYSPESKSKPLNEGGCDDFYKLLCAIKKPQDVSPAHLEALNLTTESNVPISEIIPSGVLKTLPPYQWTDQPTAAGGQGTDTMPVPVLMSNGSPFPNKERYDLLREEILYDNDDAIRAVSRLPPRPGREKIKLTQSRKFWAGLDQVAQYWDSTLDQYFERPITDDTPKEDMGALDKMQLDDPPNAEKQSGAVQESEKSSGVGSQAEDTGNEASQPPGTKTMYRGRRIGTGRDCPDDVREETLRGLMEMVAWAFGCQASIPNLPPRIQVKGMLFPVRQNFVVARSPQDRQVARKGILEGPMVFVQCRNETLFHDENGPAGSRYMEICDLLRETAAMLLFAQERAREGTAEMRPGDGKWWTTTPRWGGADNPGPEADKENTDKPKETTPDTDSPSASKRSKYDRSSLPFRRHGSSGSKKMSISERWKILQPGPSLWDKKMIYKQIGKDKDSPFDDIFMVSSINHHFSIVHLRVHSTYLEWLTTSKGNLSDPSKDNTDTPWHVLQMRRTRWFDLFNASDRLEGLEGLWALFSWLMR
;
A
#
# COMPACT_ATOMS: atom_id res chain seq x y z
N MET A 1 2.83 20.07 19.83
CA MET A 1 3.81 19.02 20.17
C MET A 1 3.22 17.67 19.82
N PHE A 2 3.46 17.21 18.60
CA PHE A 2 2.93 15.96 18.07
C PHE A 2 3.92 14.83 18.34
N SER A 3 3.38 13.70 18.79
CA SER A 3 4.13 12.48 19.08
C SER A 3 4.69 11.92 17.78
N TRP A 4 6.02 11.90 17.67
CA TRP A 4 6.73 11.05 16.72
C TRP A 4 6.48 9.58 17.13
N GLY A 5 5.47 8.96 16.54
CA GLY A 5 5.36 7.51 16.51
C GLY A 5 6.40 7.00 15.52
N GLY A 6 7.57 6.63 16.02
CA GLY A 6 8.62 6.01 15.23
C GLY A 6 8.19 4.63 14.77
N ASN A 7 7.62 4.54 13.57
CA ASN A 7 7.89 3.40 12.72
C ASN A 7 9.32 3.59 12.23
N LEU A 8 10.26 2.97 12.93
CA LEU A 8 11.63 2.84 12.45
C LEU A 8 11.54 2.20 11.07
N SER A 9 11.96 2.95 10.05
CA SER A 9 12.37 2.39 8.77
C SER A 9 13.17 1.12 9.05
N VAL A 10 12.82 0.02 8.38
CA VAL A 10 13.64 -1.20 8.38
C VAL A 10 15.10 -0.76 8.22
N PRO A 11 16.03 -1.17 9.11
CA PRO A 11 17.40 -0.69 9.03
C PRO A 11 17.92 -0.93 7.61
N SER A 12 18.26 0.16 6.92
CA SER A 12 18.93 0.10 5.63
C SER A 12 20.17 -0.77 5.81
N ILE A 13 20.19 -1.92 5.14
CA ILE A 13 21.41 -2.73 5.05
C ILE A 13 22.43 -1.80 4.39
N ASN A 14 23.40 -1.33 5.16
CA ASN A 14 24.35 -0.34 4.69
C ASN A 14 25.38 -1.09 3.84
N ILE A 15 25.09 -1.22 2.54
CA ILE A 15 26.01 -1.82 1.58
C ILE A 15 26.94 -0.74 1.10
N ASP A 16 28.23 -0.90 1.39
CA ASP A 16 29.27 -0.09 0.77
C ASP A 16 29.39 -0.49 -0.71
N PRO A 17 29.07 0.39 -1.67
CA PRO A 17 29.16 0.08 -3.09
C PRO A 17 30.58 -0.27 -3.54
N GLU A 18 31.61 0.15 -2.81
CA GLU A 18 33.02 -0.15 -3.13
C GLU A 18 33.45 -1.55 -2.68
N LYS A 19 32.65 -2.22 -1.83
CA LYS A 19 32.97 -3.54 -1.30
C LYS A 19 32.75 -4.64 -2.34
N GLU A 20 33.77 -5.46 -2.55
CA GLU A 20 33.73 -6.62 -3.45
C GLU A 20 32.80 -7.72 -2.92
N ARG A 21 31.94 -8.24 -3.81
CA ARG A 21 31.00 -9.31 -3.50
C ARG A 21 30.67 -10.16 -4.72
N ASN A 22 29.91 -11.24 -4.50
CA ASN A 22 29.36 -12.02 -5.60
C ASN A 22 28.37 -11.15 -6.40
N PRO A 23 28.35 -11.27 -7.74
CA PRO A 23 27.45 -10.50 -8.58
C PRO A 23 25.97 -10.85 -8.27
N PRO A 24 25.08 -9.84 -8.20
CA PRO A 24 23.66 -10.10 -8.27
C PRO A 24 23.31 -10.64 -9.67
N GLY A 25 22.10 -11.20 -9.82
CA GLY A 25 21.57 -11.53 -11.15
C GLY A 25 21.55 -10.31 -12.08
N PHE A 26 21.40 -10.53 -13.39
CA PHE A 26 21.33 -9.45 -14.36
C PHE A 26 20.25 -8.42 -14.01
N PRO A 27 20.45 -7.12 -14.34
CA PRO A 27 19.44 -6.10 -14.16
C PRO A 27 18.10 -6.54 -14.75
N THR A 28 17.01 -6.35 -14.01
CA THR A 28 15.67 -6.67 -14.51
C THR A 28 15.28 -5.63 -15.57
N PRO A 29 14.90 -6.06 -16.79
CA PRO A 29 14.44 -5.12 -17.81
C PRO A 29 13.15 -4.44 -17.35
N LEU A 30 12.99 -3.16 -17.71
CA LEU A 30 11.75 -2.43 -17.45
C LEU A 30 10.72 -2.79 -18.50
N ASP A 31 9.57 -3.28 -18.04
CA ASP A 31 8.39 -3.51 -18.86
C ASP A 31 7.20 -2.77 -18.23
N PHE A 32 6.43 -2.08 -19.06
CA PHE A 32 5.28 -1.27 -18.66
C PHE A 32 4.03 -1.70 -19.42
N PRO A 33 2.86 -1.74 -18.75
CA PRO A 33 1.62 -2.11 -19.42
C PRO A 33 1.17 -1.03 -20.41
N ASN A 34 0.65 -1.49 -21.56
CA ASN A 34 -0.01 -0.66 -22.55
C ASN A 34 -1.53 -0.91 -22.53
N TYR A 35 -2.22 -0.10 -21.73
CA TYR A 35 -3.67 -0.17 -21.58
C TYR A 35 -4.37 0.41 -22.80
N SER A 36 -4.78 -0.46 -23.73
CA SER A 36 -5.59 -0.12 -24.89
C SER A 36 -6.76 -1.11 -25.02
N PRO A 37 -7.84 -0.96 -24.23
CA PRO A 37 -9.03 -1.80 -24.39
C PRO A 37 -9.70 -1.46 -25.72
N GLU A 38 -9.87 -2.46 -26.59
CA GLU A 38 -10.58 -2.33 -27.88
C GLU A 38 -12.11 -2.36 -27.68
N SER A 39 -12.63 -1.60 -26.71
CA SER A 39 -14.06 -1.63 -26.35
C SER A 39 -14.83 -0.49 -27.00
N LYS A 40 -15.98 -0.82 -27.64
CA LYS A 40 -17.00 0.16 -28.00
C LYS A 40 -17.99 0.28 -26.84
N SER A 41 -18.27 1.51 -26.41
CA SER A 41 -19.25 1.77 -25.35
C SER A 41 -20.63 1.24 -25.74
N LYS A 42 -21.29 0.57 -24.80
CA LYS A 42 -22.65 0.06 -24.94
C LYS A 42 -23.53 0.64 -23.82
N PRO A 43 -24.80 0.98 -24.07
CA PRO A 43 -25.71 1.39 -23.01
C PRO A 43 -25.78 0.34 -21.89
N LEU A 44 -25.60 0.76 -20.64
CA LEU A 44 -25.72 -0.15 -19.50
C LEU A 44 -27.20 -0.38 -19.17
N ASN A 45 -27.56 -1.65 -18.94
CA ASN A 45 -28.87 -2.07 -18.46
C ASN A 45 -28.72 -3.04 -17.28
N GLU A 46 -29.83 -3.42 -16.64
CA GLU A 46 -29.81 -4.36 -15.49
C GLU A 46 -29.16 -5.71 -15.86
N GLY A 47 -29.44 -6.22 -17.07
CA GLY A 47 -28.84 -7.46 -17.59
C GLY A 47 -27.31 -7.40 -17.73
N GLY A 48 -26.77 -6.23 -18.12
CA GLY A 48 -25.33 -6.01 -18.21
C GLY A 48 -24.63 -6.16 -16.87
N CYS A 49 -25.26 -5.76 -15.77
CA CYS A 49 -24.71 -5.97 -14.43
C CYS A 49 -24.76 -7.45 -14.01
N ASP A 50 -25.80 -8.21 -14.43
CA ASP A 50 -25.84 -9.67 -14.23
C ASP A 50 -24.72 -10.37 -14.97
N ASP A 51 -24.43 -9.95 -16.19
CA ASP A 51 -23.38 -10.57 -16.99
C ASP A 51 -21.99 -10.22 -16.45
N PHE A 52 -21.76 -8.97 -16.05
CA PHE A 52 -20.53 -8.59 -15.35
C PHE A 52 -20.33 -9.38 -14.05
N TYR A 53 -21.40 -9.52 -13.25
CA TYR A 53 -21.37 -10.30 -12.02
C TYR A 53 -21.03 -11.78 -12.28
N LYS A 54 -21.62 -12.40 -13.31
CA LYS A 54 -21.29 -13.78 -13.72
C LYS A 54 -19.83 -13.92 -14.15
N LEU A 55 -19.31 -12.94 -14.90
CA LEU A 55 -17.90 -12.90 -15.30
C LEU A 55 -16.99 -12.90 -14.07
N LEU A 56 -17.24 -12.01 -13.11
CA LEU A 56 -16.46 -11.96 -11.87
C LEU A 56 -16.53 -13.26 -11.06
N CYS A 57 -17.70 -13.88 -10.97
CA CYS A 57 -17.87 -15.16 -10.27
C CYS A 57 -17.16 -16.34 -10.97
N ALA A 58 -16.89 -16.23 -12.27
CA ALA A 58 -16.23 -17.28 -13.04
C ALA A 58 -14.71 -17.30 -12.84
N ILE A 59 -14.12 -16.22 -12.31
CA ILE A 59 -12.67 -16.10 -12.10
C ILE A 59 -12.21 -17.07 -11.00
N LYS A 60 -11.40 -18.06 -11.36
CA LYS A 60 -10.73 -18.98 -10.41
C LYS A 60 -9.21 -18.81 -10.40
N LYS A 61 -8.65 -18.39 -11.52
CA LYS A 61 -7.22 -18.10 -11.72
C LYS A 61 -7.05 -16.82 -12.55
N PRO A 62 -5.89 -16.14 -12.48
CA PRO A 62 -5.65 -14.91 -13.24
C PRO A 62 -5.89 -15.05 -14.75
N GLN A 63 -5.63 -16.22 -15.33
CA GLN A 63 -5.82 -16.48 -16.76
C GLN A 63 -7.29 -16.53 -17.19
N ASP A 64 -8.24 -16.58 -16.26
CA ASP A 64 -9.68 -16.53 -16.57
C ASP A 64 -10.13 -15.08 -16.87
N VAL A 65 -9.32 -14.08 -16.52
CA VAL A 65 -9.60 -12.68 -16.84
C VAL A 65 -9.37 -12.44 -18.32
N SER A 66 -10.36 -11.84 -18.96
CA SER A 66 -10.45 -11.64 -20.40
C SER A 66 -10.92 -10.22 -20.74
N PRO A 67 -10.76 -9.75 -22.00
CA PRO A 67 -11.24 -8.44 -22.42
C PRO A 67 -12.73 -8.18 -22.11
N ALA A 68 -13.55 -9.25 -22.09
CA ALA A 68 -14.97 -9.17 -21.74
C ALA A 68 -15.24 -8.54 -20.37
N HIS A 69 -14.31 -8.67 -19.41
CA HIS A 69 -14.44 -8.06 -18.09
C HIS A 69 -14.35 -6.53 -18.16
N LEU A 70 -13.48 -6.00 -19.02
CA LEU A 70 -13.29 -4.57 -19.23
C LEU A 70 -14.39 -3.99 -20.12
N GLU A 71 -14.81 -4.74 -21.15
CA GLU A 71 -15.94 -4.38 -22.01
C GLU A 71 -17.24 -4.25 -21.21
N ALA A 72 -17.49 -5.18 -20.27
CA ALA A 72 -18.67 -5.14 -19.40
C ALA A 72 -18.71 -3.90 -18.48
N LEU A 73 -17.57 -3.25 -18.25
CA LEU A 73 -17.45 -2.00 -17.48
C LEU A 73 -17.49 -0.75 -18.37
N ASN A 74 -17.64 -0.89 -19.69
CA ASN A 74 -17.48 0.21 -20.66
C ASN A 74 -16.22 1.03 -20.41
N LEU A 75 -15.11 0.36 -20.10
CA LEU A 75 -13.86 1.01 -19.78
C LEU A 75 -13.16 1.50 -21.06
N THR A 76 -12.78 2.78 -21.04
CA THR A 76 -11.91 3.43 -22.02
C THR A 76 -10.68 3.97 -21.30
N THR A 77 -9.53 3.97 -21.97
CA THR A 77 -8.28 4.44 -21.37
C THR A 77 -7.61 5.51 -22.22
N GLU A 78 -6.97 6.45 -21.55
CA GLU A 78 -6.15 7.50 -22.14
C GLU A 78 -4.81 7.53 -21.39
N SER A 79 -3.72 7.29 -22.11
CA SER A 79 -2.37 7.20 -21.54
C SER A 79 -1.54 8.43 -21.90
N ASN A 80 -0.53 8.74 -21.08
CA ASN A 80 0.38 9.88 -21.28
C ASN A 80 -0.32 11.24 -21.28
N VAL A 81 -1.39 11.38 -20.50
CA VAL A 81 -2.12 12.63 -20.33
C VAL A 81 -1.29 13.60 -19.47
N PRO A 82 -1.10 14.87 -19.88
CA PRO A 82 -0.35 15.82 -19.08
C PRO A 82 -1.09 16.13 -17.77
N ILE A 83 -0.33 16.42 -16.72
CA ILE A 83 -0.86 16.73 -15.38
C ILE A 83 -1.93 17.83 -15.42
N SER A 84 -1.74 18.86 -16.26
CA SER A 84 -2.66 20.00 -16.42
C SER A 84 -4.03 19.65 -17.01
N GLU A 85 -4.14 18.50 -17.65
CA GLU A 85 -5.40 17.98 -18.21
C GLU A 85 -6.03 16.92 -17.31
N ILE A 86 -5.24 16.18 -16.53
CA ILE A 86 -5.75 15.25 -15.51
C ILE A 86 -6.39 16.02 -14.35
N ILE A 87 -5.76 17.11 -13.93
CA ILE A 87 -6.23 17.95 -12.82
C ILE A 87 -6.72 19.26 -13.42
N PRO A 88 -8.02 19.62 -13.30
CA PRO A 88 -8.56 20.80 -13.96
C PRO A 88 -7.81 22.09 -13.59
N SER A 89 -7.00 22.59 -14.53
CA SER A 89 -6.05 23.68 -14.29
C SER A 89 -6.69 25.06 -14.11
N GLY A 90 -7.97 25.24 -14.50
CA GLY A 90 -8.67 26.52 -14.44
C GLY A 90 -8.74 27.12 -13.03
N VAL A 91 -9.16 26.31 -12.04
CA VAL A 91 -9.25 26.75 -10.64
C VAL A 91 -7.88 26.75 -9.96
N LEU A 92 -6.95 25.90 -10.39
CA LEU A 92 -5.61 25.85 -9.81
C LEU A 92 -4.84 27.17 -9.99
N LYS A 93 -5.02 27.88 -11.12
CA LYS A 93 -4.45 29.22 -11.32
C LYS A 93 -4.93 30.26 -10.28
N THR A 94 -5.97 29.94 -9.52
CA THR A 94 -6.50 30.78 -8.43
C THR A 94 -6.05 30.33 -7.04
N LEU A 95 -5.28 29.24 -6.94
CA LEU A 95 -4.85 28.64 -5.68
C LEU A 95 -3.32 28.65 -5.55
N PRO A 96 -2.77 28.78 -4.33
CA PRO A 96 -1.37 28.48 -4.06
C PRO A 96 -1.02 27.05 -4.51
N PRO A 97 0.06 26.80 -5.25
CA PRO A 97 1.28 27.61 -5.46
C PRO A 97 1.18 28.66 -6.58
N TYR A 98 0.15 28.59 -7.41
CA TYR A 98 0.04 29.34 -8.67
C TYR A 98 -0.30 30.84 -8.47
N GLN A 99 -0.63 31.25 -7.24
CA GLN A 99 -0.84 32.64 -6.83
C GLN A 99 0.03 33.07 -5.65
N TRP A 100 1.18 32.43 -5.39
CA TRP A 100 2.08 33.02 -4.39
C TRP A 100 2.57 34.38 -4.88
N THR A 101 1.91 35.45 -4.44
CA THR A 101 2.44 36.79 -4.51
C THR A 101 3.77 36.77 -3.76
N ASP A 102 4.84 37.25 -4.39
CA ASP A 102 6.08 37.49 -3.66
C ASP A 102 5.73 38.38 -2.47
N GLN A 103 6.04 37.93 -1.25
CA GLN A 103 5.88 38.77 -0.06
C GLN A 103 6.57 40.10 -0.37
N PRO A 104 5.91 41.26 -0.20
CA PRO A 104 6.59 42.52 -0.35
C PRO A 104 7.73 42.52 0.66
N THR A 105 8.95 42.59 0.13
CA THR A 105 10.16 42.75 0.92
C THR A 105 9.92 43.94 1.84
N ALA A 106 10.00 43.72 3.16
CA ALA A 106 9.82 44.77 4.14
C ALA A 106 10.92 45.83 3.96
N ALA A 107 10.66 46.80 3.08
CA ALA A 107 11.45 47.99 2.88
C ALA A 107 10.52 49.12 2.43
N GLY A 108 9.98 49.84 3.41
CA GLY A 108 9.56 51.23 3.26
C GLY A 108 8.22 51.46 2.55
N GLY A 109 7.14 51.48 3.34
CA GLY A 109 5.87 52.05 2.89
C GLY A 109 4.87 52.10 4.02
N GLN A 110 4.80 53.24 4.72
CA GLN A 110 3.67 53.55 5.58
C GLN A 110 2.43 53.72 4.69
N GLY A 111 1.49 52.79 4.81
CA GLY A 111 0.19 52.83 4.17
C GLY A 111 -0.68 51.75 4.82
N THR A 112 -1.95 52.03 5.01
CA THR A 112 -2.93 51.13 5.64
C THR A 112 -3.15 49.87 4.80
N ASP A 113 -2.25 48.91 4.90
CA ASP A 113 -2.35 47.64 4.20
C ASP A 113 -3.21 46.66 5.01
N THR A 114 -4.44 46.47 4.53
CA THR A 114 -5.25 45.29 4.87
C THR A 114 -4.39 44.05 4.63
N MET A 115 -4.06 43.31 5.70
CA MET A 115 -3.37 42.02 5.60
C MET A 115 -4.06 41.16 4.54
N PRO A 116 -3.33 40.60 3.55
CA PRO A 116 -3.95 39.76 2.53
C PRO A 116 -4.66 38.59 3.20
N VAL A 117 -5.96 38.46 2.96
CA VAL A 117 -6.77 37.37 3.51
C VAL A 117 -6.17 36.05 3.02
N PRO A 118 -5.70 35.15 3.92
CA PRO A 118 -5.09 33.91 3.49
C PRO A 118 -6.13 33.06 2.77
N VAL A 119 -5.77 32.55 1.59
CA VAL A 119 -6.59 31.55 0.89
C VAL A 119 -6.69 30.32 1.80
N LEU A 120 -7.92 29.94 2.15
CA LEU A 120 -8.21 28.82 3.03
C LEU A 120 -8.60 27.60 2.22
N MET A 121 -8.15 26.43 2.67
CA MET A 121 -8.62 25.13 2.21
C MET A 121 -10.06 24.89 2.67
N SER A 122 -10.73 23.87 2.10
CA SER A 122 -12.13 23.50 2.41
C SER A 122 -12.43 23.18 3.88
N ASN A 123 -11.41 23.00 4.72
CA ASN A 123 -11.53 22.80 6.16
C ASN A 123 -11.28 24.08 6.99
N GLY A 124 -11.10 25.24 6.33
CA GLY A 124 -10.81 26.53 6.96
C GLY A 124 -9.35 26.73 7.40
N SER A 125 -8.45 25.77 7.15
CA SER A 125 -7.01 25.97 7.42
C SER A 125 -6.31 26.62 6.22
N PRO A 126 -5.25 27.40 6.43
CA PRO A 126 -4.55 28.06 5.33
C PRO A 126 -3.88 27.04 4.41
N PHE A 127 -3.84 27.33 3.11
CA PHE A 127 -3.02 26.58 2.17
C PHE A 127 -1.52 26.61 2.57
N PRO A 128 -0.72 25.63 2.14
CA PRO A 128 0.71 25.62 2.43
C PRO A 128 1.42 26.87 1.85
N ASN A 129 2.43 27.37 2.57
CA ASN A 129 3.21 28.53 2.15
C ASN A 129 4.28 28.17 1.10
N LYS A 130 4.76 29.18 0.37
CA LYS A 130 5.81 29.07 -0.66
C LYS A 130 7.08 28.41 -0.14
N GLU A 131 7.54 28.82 1.04
CA GLU A 131 8.75 28.27 1.67
C GLU A 131 8.71 26.75 1.86
N ARG A 132 7.55 26.18 2.23
CA ARG A 132 7.42 24.73 2.39
C ARG A 132 7.57 24.01 1.06
N TYR A 133 6.97 24.54 0.00
CA TYR A 133 7.09 23.96 -1.33
C TYR A 133 8.49 24.10 -1.89
N ASP A 134 9.10 25.28 -1.79
CA ASP A 134 10.46 25.54 -2.27
C ASP A 134 11.45 24.61 -1.58
N LEU A 135 11.29 24.38 -0.27
CA LEU A 135 12.08 23.38 0.46
C LEU A 135 11.89 21.96 -0.11
N LEU A 136 10.66 21.51 -0.36
CA LEU A 136 10.43 20.19 -0.94
C LEU A 136 11.00 20.07 -2.36
N ARG A 137 10.88 21.14 -3.16
CA ARG A 137 11.41 21.25 -4.51
C ARG A 137 12.94 21.17 -4.51
N GLU A 138 13.61 21.83 -3.57
CA GLU A 138 15.06 21.71 -3.41
C GLU A 138 15.46 20.30 -2.98
N GLU A 139 14.78 19.74 -1.97
CA GLU A 139 15.12 18.43 -1.41
C GLU A 139 14.89 17.26 -2.40
N ILE A 140 13.89 17.36 -3.28
CA ILE A 140 13.60 16.31 -4.27
C ILE A 140 14.59 16.33 -5.45
N LEU A 141 15.29 17.44 -5.66
CA LEU A 141 16.25 17.63 -6.75
C LEU A 141 17.68 17.19 -6.39
N TYR A 142 17.93 16.76 -5.15
CA TYR A 142 19.25 16.27 -4.77
C TYR A 142 19.71 15.07 -5.60
N ASP A 143 21.03 14.95 -5.76
CA ASP A 143 21.68 13.81 -6.41
C ASP A 143 21.41 12.53 -5.62
N ASN A 144 21.17 11.42 -6.34
CA ASN A 144 20.81 10.14 -5.71
C ASN A 144 21.91 9.66 -4.75
N ASP A 145 23.18 9.79 -5.15
CA ASP A 145 24.29 9.32 -4.32
C ASP A 145 24.43 10.15 -3.04
N ASP A 146 24.35 11.48 -3.15
CA ASP A 146 24.46 12.39 -2.01
C ASP A 146 23.29 12.21 -1.02
N ALA A 147 22.07 12.05 -1.53
CA ALA A 147 20.87 11.89 -0.70
C ALA A 147 20.86 10.54 0.02
N ILE A 148 21.21 9.47 -0.69
CA ILE A 148 21.34 8.14 -0.09
C ILE A 148 22.43 8.14 0.98
N ARG A 149 23.62 8.72 0.71
CA ARG A 149 24.69 8.85 1.72
C ARG A 149 24.22 9.64 2.94
N ALA A 150 23.47 10.72 2.75
CA ALA A 150 22.95 11.53 3.84
C ALA A 150 21.94 10.76 4.73
N VAL A 151 21.04 9.96 4.13
CA VAL A 151 20.09 9.13 4.90
C VAL A 151 20.81 8.01 5.64
N SER A 152 21.74 7.33 4.97
CA SER A 152 22.50 6.18 5.47
C SER A 152 23.67 6.59 6.38
N ARG A 153 23.80 7.90 6.65
CA ARG A 153 24.79 8.52 7.54
C ARG A 153 26.24 8.24 7.12
N LEU A 154 26.47 8.09 5.83
CA LEU A 154 27.79 7.93 5.22
C LEU A 154 28.45 9.31 5.01
N PRO A 155 29.80 9.38 4.98
CA PRO A 155 30.49 10.62 4.63
C PRO A 155 30.17 11.03 3.18
N PRO A 156 30.08 12.34 2.90
CA PRO A 156 29.90 12.84 1.53
C PRO A 156 31.12 12.45 0.68
N ARG A 157 30.95 12.44 -0.65
CA ARG A 157 32.07 12.21 -1.56
C ARG A 157 33.13 13.32 -1.42
N PRO A 158 34.41 13.04 -1.70
CA PRO A 158 35.46 14.07 -1.68
C PRO A 158 35.06 15.26 -2.56
N GLY A 159 35.08 16.46 -1.98
CA GLY A 159 34.71 17.71 -2.69
C GLY A 159 33.21 18.03 -2.72
N ARG A 160 32.33 17.20 -2.14
CA ARG A 160 30.91 17.49 -1.99
C ARG A 160 30.56 17.83 -0.54
N GLU A 161 29.60 18.75 -0.38
CA GLU A 161 29.09 19.12 0.94
C GLU A 161 28.04 18.12 1.44
N LYS A 162 27.90 18.04 2.77
CA LYS A 162 26.87 17.21 3.38
C LYS A 162 25.51 17.87 3.24
N ILE A 163 24.63 17.27 2.46
CA ILE A 163 23.24 17.74 2.32
C ILE A 163 22.40 17.39 3.56
N LYS A 164 21.39 18.23 3.83
CA LYS A 164 20.49 18.09 4.97
C LYS A 164 19.08 17.81 4.47
N LEU A 165 18.59 16.60 4.75
CA LEU A 165 17.22 16.18 4.45
C LEU A 165 16.34 16.42 5.68
N THR A 166 15.27 17.20 5.52
CA THR A 166 14.33 17.50 6.61
C THR A 166 12.99 16.81 6.40
N GLN A 167 12.30 17.06 5.29
CA GLN A 167 10.94 16.55 5.04
C GLN A 167 10.93 15.29 4.17
N SER A 168 11.85 15.21 3.20
CA SER A 168 11.98 14.11 2.24
C SER A 168 12.73 12.88 2.78
N ARG A 169 13.16 12.87 4.06
CA ARG A 169 14.01 11.81 4.62
C ARG A 169 13.41 10.41 4.46
N LYS A 170 12.09 10.27 4.64
CA LYS A 170 11.40 8.97 4.48
C LYS A 170 11.44 8.48 3.04
N PHE A 171 11.16 9.37 2.08
CA PHE A 171 11.24 9.08 0.65
C PHE A 171 12.64 8.59 0.27
N TRP A 172 13.68 9.34 0.63
CA TRP A 172 15.06 8.97 0.31
C TRP A 172 15.53 7.68 1.00
N ALA A 173 15.02 7.38 2.20
CA ALA A 173 15.28 6.10 2.87
C ALA A 173 14.64 4.91 2.13
N GLY A 174 13.42 5.07 1.62
CA GLY A 174 12.79 4.07 0.76
C GLY A 174 13.54 3.92 -0.56
N LEU A 175 13.91 5.04 -1.19
CA LEU A 175 14.62 5.02 -2.47
C LEU A 175 15.99 4.36 -2.37
N ASP A 176 16.71 4.52 -1.25
CA ASP A 176 17.95 3.77 -0.98
C ASP A 176 17.70 2.25 -1.02
N GLN A 177 16.64 1.78 -0.37
CA GLN A 177 16.29 0.35 -0.37
C GLN A 177 15.86 -0.13 -1.76
N VAL A 178 15.12 0.67 -2.54
CA VAL A 178 14.76 0.35 -3.93
C VAL A 178 16.00 0.31 -4.82
N ALA A 179 16.97 1.21 -4.60
CA ALA A 179 18.22 1.29 -5.36
C ALA A 179 19.02 -0.01 -5.26
N GLN A 180 18.96 -0.70 -4.12
CA GLN A 180 19.62 -2.00 -3.92
C GLN A 180 19.11 -3.12 -4.84
N TYR A 181 18.03 -2.91 -5.60
CA TYR A 181 17.52 -3.88 -6.57
C TYR A 181 17.50 -3.35 -8.01
N TRP A 182 17.32 -2.04 -8.18
CA TRP A 182 17.08 -1.40 -9.48
C TRP A 182 18.20 -0.52 -10.00
N ASP A 183 19.02 0.09 -9.13
CA ASP A 183 20.00 1.08 -9.56
C ASP A 183 21.27 0.42 -10.11
N SER A 184 21.38 0.37 -11.44
CA SER A 184 22.54 -0.19 -12.14
C SER A 184 23.64 0.83 -12.44
N THR A 185 23.53 2.09 -11.99
CA THR A 185 24.46 3.16 -12.39
C THR A 185 25.89 2.95 -11.89
N LEU A 186 26.06 2.19 -10.80
CA LEU A 186 27.36 1.87 -10.20
C LEU A 186 27.73 0.38 -10.35
N ASP A 187 27.04 -0.38 -11.21
CA ASP A 187 27.33 -1.80 -11.42
C ASP A 187 28.68 -2.00 -12.13
N GLN A 188 29.62 -2.66 -11.46
CA GLN A 188 30.93 -3.01 -12.02
C GLN A 188 31.18 -4.51 -11.86
N TYR A 189 31.35 -5.21 -12.98
CA TYR A 189 31.64 -6.64 -13.05
C TYR A 189 33.10 -6.85 -13.47
N PHE A 190 33.84 -7.67 -12.74
CA PHE A 190 35.24 -7.99 -13.06
C PHE A 190 35.59 -9.43 -12.71
N GLU A 191 36.57 -10.00 -13.39
CA GLU A 191 37.03 -11.36 -13.16
C GLU A 191 38.26 -11.37 -12.25
N ARG A 192 38.27 -12.24 -11.24
CA ARG A 192 39.47 -12.52 -10.43
C ARG A 192 39.87 -14.00 -10.64
N PRO A 193 41.16 -14.31 -10.84
CA PRO A 193 41.64 -15.69 -10.79
C PRO A 193 41.30 -16.30 -9.42
N ILE A 194 40.85 -17.55 -9.36
CA ILE A 194 40.69 -18.26 -8.09
C ILE A 194 42.09 -18.48 -7.51
N THR A 195 42.57 -17.53 -6.71
CA THR A 195 43.61 -17.77 -5.72
C THR A 195 42.92 -18.14 -4.41
N ASP A 196 43.24 -19.32 -3.87
CA ASP A 196 42.92 -19.73 -2.49
C ASP A 196 43.67 -18.84 -1.50
N ASP A 197 43.31 -17.56 -1.42
CA ASP A 197 43.60 -16.74 -0.27
C ASP A 197 42.36 -16.76 0.61
N THR A 198 42.33 -17.70 1.56
CA THR A 198 41.62 -17.50 2.82
C THR A 198 42.40 -16.48 3.64
N PRO A 199 41.91 -15.25 3.89
CA PRO A 199 42.30 -14.51 5.06
C PRO A 199 41.47 -15.08 6.22
N LYS A 200 42.14 -15.75 7.16
CA LYS A 200 41.62 -15.87 8.52
C LYS A 200 41.48 -14.45 9.06
N GLU A 201 40.26 -13.95 9.20
CA GLU A 201 39.92 -12.95 10.22
C GLU A 201 38.40 -12.91 10.47
N ASP A 202 38.05 -13.17 11.73
CA ASP A 202 36.82 -12.91 12.46
C ASP A 202 35.47 -13.51 11.99
N MET A 203 35.38 -14.84 12.04
CA MET A 203 34.17 -15.52 12.55
C MET A 203 34.19 -15.51 14.09
N GLY A 204 34.09 -14.31 14.67
CA GLY A 204 34.40 -14.09 16.08
C GLY A 204 33.61 -12.98 16.76
N ALA A 205 32.33 -12.75 16.43
CA ALA A 205 31.39 -12.03 17.33
C ALA A 205 29.96 -12.01 16.79
N LEU A 206 29.23 -13.13 16.83
CA LEU A 206 27.76 -13.12 16.94
C LEU A 206 27.17 -14.50 17.26
N ASP A 207 27.69 -15.18 18.29
CA ASP A 207 26.82 -16.03 19.09
C ASP A 207 27.40 -16.28 20.49
N LYS A 208 26.78 -15.63 21.48
CA LYS A 208 26.73 -16.00 22.90
C LYS A 208 25.88 -14.96 23.63
N MET A 209 24.56 -15.07 23.51
CA MET A 209 23.71 -14.72 24.64
C MET A 209 23.64 -15.96 25.54
N GLN A 210 24.30 -15.82 26.67
CA GLN A 210 24.35 -16.75 27.79
C GLN A 210 22.95 -16.85 28.40
N LEU A 211 22.35 -18.04 28.37
CA LEU A 211 21.20 -18.40 29.19
C LEU A 211 21.72 -19.33 30.28
N ASP A 212 21.50 -18.91 31.53
CA ASP A 212 21.84 -19.66 32.73
C ASP A 212 21.07 -20.97 32.79
N ASP A 213 21.77 -22.08 33.02
CA ASP A 213 21.17 -23.33 33.49
C ASP A 213 20.77 -23.22 34.97
N PRO A 214 19.73 -23.96 35.38
CA PRO A 214 19.88 -24.75 36.59
C PRO A 214 19.54 -26.24 36.38
N PRO A 215 19.98 -27.11 37.31
CA PRO A 215 20.42 -28.47 37.02
C PRO A 215 19.33 -29.51 37.28
N ASN A 216 19.48 -30.71 36.74
CA ASN A 216 19.99 -31.89 37.48
C ASN A 216 19.67 -33.22 36.77
N ALA A 217 20.64 -34.13 36.83
CA ALA A 217 20.56 -35.60 36.97
C ALA A 217 19.56 -36.40 36.13
N GLU A 218 19.85 -37.59 35.62
CA GLU A 218 20.98 -38.54 35.63
C GLU A 218 20.46 -39.72 34.78
N LYS A 219 21.34 -40.37 34.00
CA LYS A 219 21.33 -41.83 33.67
C LYS A 219 20.06 -42.37 32.96
N GLN A 220 20.13 -43.26 31.97
CA GLN A 220 20.95 -44.45 31.83
C GLN A 220 20.68 -45.07 30.45
N SER A 221 21.69 -45.76 29.89
CA SER A 221 21.69 -46.93 28.99
C SER A 221 20.54 -47.16 27.98
N GLY A 222 20.76 -47.59 26.75
CA GLY A 222 21.91 -48.27 26.17
C GLY A 222 21.41 -49.25 25.09
N ALA A 223 22.14 -49.26 23.97
CA ALA A 223 22.40 -50.35 23.02
C ALA A 223 21.24 -51.06 22.26
N VAL A 224 21.47 -51.29 20.96
CA VAL A 224 21.58 -52.61 20.27
C VAL A 224 20.98 -52.64 18.83
N GLN A 225 21.90 -52.82 17.86
CA GLN A 225 21.90 -53.64 16.61
C GLN A 225 21.05 -53.28 15.37
N GLU A 226 21.69 -53.04 14.20
CA GLU A 226 22.11 -53.99 13.12
C GLU A 226 20.89 -54.49 12.31
N SER A 227 20.65 -54.10 11.05
CA SER A 227 21.38 -54.24 9.77
C SER A 227 20.70 -55.28 8.85
N GLU A 228 20.95 -55.13 7.55
CA GLU A 228 20.56 -55.98 6.40
C GLU A 228 19.20 -55.67 5.72
N LYS A 229 19.02 -55.71 4.39
CA LYS A 229 19.83 -55.68 3.15
C LYS A 229 18.82 -55.75 1.98
N SER A 230 19.09 -55.12 0.84
CA SER A 230 19.40 -55.80 -0.45
C SER A 230 18.98 -55.03 -1.73
N SER A 231 19.96 -54.95 -2.65
CA SER A 231 19.94 -55.04 -4.14
C SER A 231 19.01 -54.13 -4.97
N GLY A 232 19.42 -53.53 -6.09
CA GLY A 232 20.68 -53.55 -6.85
C GLY A 232 20.46 -53.20 -8.35
N VAL A 233 21.53 -52.70 -9.01
CA VAL A 233 21.81 -52.66 -10.47
C VAL A 233 20.98 -51.66 -11.30
N GLY A 234 21.46 -50.85 -12.26
CA GLY A 234 22.70 -50.56 -13.02
C GLY A 234 22.28 -49.46 -14.04
N SER A 235 23.09 -48.60 -14.67
CA SER A 235 24.37 -48.81 -15.36
C SER A 235 24.96 -47.43 -15.72
N GLN A 236 26.28 -47.29 -15.60
CA GLN A 236 27.07 -46.25 -16.28
C GLN A 236 27.39 -46.70 -17.71
N ALA A 237 27.51 -45.74 -18.63
CA ALA A 237 28.40 -45.84 -19.79
C ALA A 237 29.21 -44.55 -19.85
N GLU A 238 30.52 -44.71 -19.73
CA GLU A 238 31.54 -43.69 -19.94
C GLU A 238 31.67 -43.39 -21.43
N ASP A 239 31.88 -42.12 -21.78
CA ASP A 239 32.61 -41.77 -23.00
C ASP A 239 33.67 -40.72 -22.66
N THR A 240 34.92 -41.17 -22.79
CA THR A 240 36.16 -40.43 -22.63
C THR A 240 36.40 -39.54 -23.86
N GLY A 241 36.58 -38.24 -23.66
CA GLY A 241 36.93 -37.34 -24.76
C GLY A 241 37.49 -35.99 -24.32
N ASN A 242 38.82 -35.93 -24.24
CA ASN A 242 39.69 -34.75 -24.32
C ASN A 242 39.66 -33.70 -23.20
N GLU A 243 40.62 -33.87 -22.28
CA GLU A 243 41.33 -32.78 -21.63
C GLU A 243 41.90 -31.81 -22.68
N ALA A 244 41.22 -30.68 -22.86
CA ALA A 244 41.82 -29.45 -23.36
C ALA A 244 41.77 -28.44 -22.22
N SER A 245 42.88 -28.35 -21.49
CA SER A 245 43.35 -27.20 -20.70
C SER A 245 42.31 -26.11 -20.40
N GLN A 246 41.58 -26.26 -19.29
CA GLN A 246 40.86 -25.13 -18.70
C GLN A 246 41.88 -24.12 -18.15
N PRO A 247 41.81 -22.83 -18.52
CA PRO A 247 42.58 -21.80 -17.82
C PRO A 247 42.12 -21.73 -16.34
N PRO A 248 42.97 -21.24 -15.43
CA PRO A 248 42.66 -21.20 -14.00
C PRO A 248 41.30 -20.54 -13.79
N GLY A 249 40.38 -21.24 -13.11
CA GLY A 249 38.99 -20.81 -12.98
C GLY A 249 38.93 -19.35 -12.53
N THR A 250 38.27 -18.51 -13.32
CA THR A 250 38.02 -17.11 -12.96
C THR A 250 36.68 -17.02 -12.26
N LYS A 251 36.63 -16.30 -11.14
CA LYS A 251 35.37 -15.99 -10.44
C LYS A 251 34.98 -14.57 -10.77
N THR A 252 33.76 -14.38 -11.28
CA THR A 252 33.18 -13.05 -11.47
C THR A 252 32.89 -12.43 -10.11
N MET A 253 33.43 -11.25 -9.89
CA MET A 253 33.23 -10.40 -8.72
C MET A 253 32.49 -9.13 -9.13
N TYR A 254 31.87 -8.47 -8.16
CA TYR A 254 31.03 -7.30 -8.37
C TYR A 254 31.30 -6.23 -7.32
N ARG A 255 31.27 -4.97 -7.77
CA ARG A 255 31.16 -3.75 -6.96
C ARG A 255 29.95 -2.95 -7.46
N GLY A 256 29.26 -2.29 -6.54
CA GLY A 256 28.06 -1.51 -6.84
C GLY A 256 26.95 -1.65 -5.80
N ARG A 257 25.81 -1.01 -6.08
CA ARG A 257 24.68 -0.86 -5.15
C ARG A 257 23.77 -2.09 -5.07
N ARG A 258 23.63 -2.86 -6.15
CA ARG A 258 22.58 -3.88 -6.27
C ARG A 258 22.89 -5.16 -5.54
N ILE A 259 22.04 -5.60 -4.61
CA ILE A 259 22.13 -6.90 -3.92
C ILE A 259 21.27 -7.99 -4.54
N GLY A 260 20.30 -7.59 -5.37
CA GLY A 260 19.39 -8.52 -6.04
C GLY A 260 18.91 -7.99 -7.38
N THR A 261 17.90 -8.65 -7.93
CA THR A 261 17.21 -8.20 -9.14
C THR A 261 15.95 -7.42 -8.80
N GLY A 262 15.40 -6.65 -9.74
CA GLY A 262 14.15 -5.92 -9.54
C GLY A 262 12.96 -6.82 -9.19
N ARG A 263 13.01 -8.09 -9.60
CA ARG A 263 12.03 -9.14 -9.23
C ARG A 263 12.09 -9.52 -7.76
N ASP A 264 13.29 -9.46 -7.16
CA ASP A 264 13.52 -9.81 -5.76
C ASP A 264 13.27 -8.64 -4.81
N CYS A 265 13.00 -7.43 -5.35
CA CYS A 265 12.70 -6.27 -4.54
C CYS A 265 11.41 -6.53 -3.72
N PRO A 266 11.43 -6.39 -2.39
CA PRO A 266 10.26 -6.64 -1.55
C PRO A 266 9.13 -5.63 -1.78
N ASP A 267 7.88 -6.08 -1.64
CA ASP A 267 6.69 -5.24 -1.80
C ASP A 267 6.66 -4.08 -0.80
N ASP A 268 7.03 -4.35 0.46
CA ASP A 268 7.07 -3.36 1.53
C ASP A 268 8.06 -2.22 1.23
N VAL A 269 9.16 -2.51 0.52
CA VAL A 269 10.17 -1.52 0.14
C VAL A 269 9.60 -0.56 -0.91
N ARG A 270 8.90 -1.09 -1.93
CA ARG A 270 8.22 -0.27 -2.93
C ARG A 270 7.13 0.58 -2.28
N GLU A 271 6.32 -0.03 -1.42
CA GLU A 271 5.23 0.65 -0.72
C GLU A 271 5.74 1.77 0.19
N GLU A 272 6.78 1.54 1.00
CA GLU A 272 7.29 2.55 1.93
C GLU A 272 7.97 3.71 1.20
N THR A 273 8.59 3.45 0.05
CA THR A 273 9.14 4.51 -0.83
C THR A 273 8.04 5.44 -1.32
N LEU A 274 6.95 4.87 -1.85
CA LEU A 274 5.80 5.64 -2.32
C LEU A 274 5.05 6.31 -1.17
N ARG A 275 4.93 5.64 -0.01
CA ARG A 275 4.37 6.24 1.20
C ARG A 275 5.19 7.45 1.62
N GLY A 276 6.53 7.36 1.61
CA GLY A 276 7.43 8.47 1.92
C GLY A 276 7.24 9.66 0.97
N LEU A 277 7.10 9.40 -0.34
CA LEU A 277 6.81 10.43 -1.34
C LEU A 277 5.46 11.10 -1.07
N MET A 278 4.40 10.30 -0.86
CA MET A 278 3.05 10.80 -0.63
C MET A 278 2.91 11.55 0.69
N GLU A 279 3.52 11.06 1.77
CA GLU A 279 3.49 11.72 3.09
C GLU A 279 4.17 13.08 3.06
N MET A 280 5.30 13.21 2.35
CA MET A 280 6.02 14.47 2.19
C MET A 280 5.12 15.58 1.63
N VAL A 281 4.30 15.26 0.62
CA VAL A 281 3.35 16.20 0.01
C VAL A 281 2.09 16.35 0.87
N ALA A 282 1.44 15.24 1.23
CA ALA A 282 0.17 15.21 1.96
C ALA A 282 0.25 15.96 3.30
N TRP A 283 1.39 15.85 4.00
CA TRP A 283 1.58 16.50 5.30
C TRP A 283 1.52 18.03 5.21
N ALA A 284 1.94 18.62 4.09
CA ALA A 284 1.84 20.06 3.87
C ALA A 284 0.38 20.54 3.91
N PHE A 285 -0.56 19.71 3.43
CA PHE A 285 -2.01 19.98 3.38
C PHE A 285 -2.77 19.48 4.61
N GLY A 286 -2.08 19.08 5.68
CA GLY A 286 -2.71 18.51 6.88
C GLY A 286 -3.37 17.14 6.62
N CYS A 287 -2.88 16.40 5.64
CA CYS A 287 -3.31 15.05 5.30
C CYS A 287 -2.32 14.02 5.83
N GLN A 288 -2.79 12.79 6.01
CA GLN A 288 -2.03 11.66 6.54
C GLN A 288 -2.29 10.41 5.71
N ALA A 289 -1.23 9.66 5.41
CA ALA A 289 -1.33 8.33 4.84
C ALA A 289 -1.69 7.31 5.93
N SER A 290 -2.61 6.40 5.64
CA SER A 290 -3.06 5.34 6.56
C SER A 290 -3.31 4.05 5.80
N ILE A 291 -3.00 2.92 6.41
CA ILE A 291 -3.33 1.61 5.85
C ILE A 291 -4.81 1.32 6.16
N PRO A 292 -5.60 0.79 5.20
CA PRO A 292 -6.97 0.39 5.45
C PRO A 292 -7.08 -0.54 6.68
N ASN A 293 -7.91 -0.17 7.67
CA ASN A 293 -8.10 -1.01 8.87
C ASN A 293 -8.95 -2.26 8.59
N LEU A 294 -9.74 -2.22 7.52
CA LEU A 294 -10.54 -3.33 7.03
C LEU A 294 -10.00 -3.78 5.67
N PRO A 295 -10.05 -5.08 5.34
CA PRO A 295 -9.68 -5.57 4.02
C PRO A 295 -10.52 -4.87 2.93
N PRO A 296 -9.90 -4.21 1.93
CA PRO A 296 -10.62 -3.51 0.87
C PRO A 296 -11.42 -4.50 0.02
N ARG A 297 -12.73 -4.27 -0.11
CA ARG A 297 -13.62 -5.14 -0.88
C ARG A 297 -14.65 -4.31 -1.63
N ILE A 298 -14.61 -4.37 -2.97
CA ILE A 298 -15.63 -3.75 -3.81
C ILE A 298 -16.92 -4.55 -3.72
N GLN A 299 -18.04 -3.85 -3.55
CA GLN A 299 -19.36 -4.46 -3.62
C GLN A 299 -19.85 -4.48 -5.07
N VAL A 300 -20.17 -5.66 -5.59
CA VAL A 300 -20.88 -5.82 -6.86
C VAL A 300 -22.12 -6.65 -6.58
N LYS A 301 -23.29 -6.03 -6.75
CA LYS A 301 -24.57 -6.57 -6.27
C LYS A 301 -24.50 -6.97 -4.79
N GLY A 302 -24.80 -8.24 -4.49
CA GLY A 302 -24.75 -8.81 -3.15
C GLY A 302 -23.40 -9.41 -2.75
N MET A 303 -22.39 -9.39 -3.62
CA MET A 303 -21.07 -9.98 -3.34
C MET A 303 -19.99 -8.93 -3.12
N LEU A 304 -18.99 -9.34 -2.33
CA LEU A 304 -17.82 -8.54 -2.00
C LEU A 304 -16.59 -9.17 -2.64
N PHE A 305 -15.95 -8.46 -3.57
CA PHE A 305 -14.74 -8.91 -4.25
C PHE A 305 -13.51 -8.24 -3.63
N PRO A 306 -12.47 -9.00 -3.25
CA PRO A 306 -11.26 -8.42 -2.67
C PRO A 306 -10.52 -7.59 -3.71
N VAL A 307 -10.08 -6.40 -3.31
CA VAL A 307 -9.24 -5.52 -4.14
C VAL A 307 -8.06 -5.02 -3.31
N ARG A 308 -6.99 -4.59 -3.98
CA ARG A 308 -5.79 -4.08 -3.29
C ARG A 308 -5.86 -2.56 -3.20
N GLN A 309 -5.72 -2.04 -1.98
CA GLN A 309 -5.37 -0.65 -1.70
C GLN A 309 -4.24 -0.71 -0.66
N ASN A 310 -3.02 -0.31 -1.03
CA ASN A 310 -1.86 -0.41 -0.14
C ASN A 310 -2.00 0.57 1.03
N PHE A 311 -2.27 1.83 0.70
CA PHE A 311 -2.62 2.85 1.68
C PHE A 311 -3.50 3.93 1.06
N VAL A 312 -4.15 4.68 1.94
CA VAL A 312 -5.08 5.75 1.62
C VAL A 312 -4.61 7.02 2.30
N VAL A 313 -4.60 8.12 1.56
CA VAL A 313 -4.40 9.46 2.10
C VAL A 313 -5.75 10.08 2.41
N ALA A 314 -5.87 10.57 3.65
CA ALA A 314 -7.05 11.25 4.14
C ALA A 314 -6.66 12.47 4.97
N ARG A 315 -7.59 13.41 5.11
CA ARG A 315 -7.38 14.67 5.84
C ARG A 315 -7.46 14.43 7.34
N SER A 316 -6.59 15.08 8.11
CA SER A 316 -6.76 15.12 9.56
C SER A 316 -7.92 16.04 9.96
N PRO A 317 -8.83 15.62 10.86
CA PRO A 317 -9.91 16.47 11.36
C PRO A 317 -9.37 17.73 12.04
N GLN A 318 -10.10 18.84 11.93
CA GLN A 318 -9.79 20.09 12.66
C GLN A 318 -9.93 19.91 14.18
N ASP A 319 -10.88 19.09 14.63
CA ASP A 319 -11.00 18.76 16.04
C ASP A 319 -9.83 17.87 16.50
N ARG A 320 -8.96 18.48 17.30
CA ARG A 320 -7.78 17.83 17.88
C ARG A 320 -8.12 16.59 18.71
N GLN A 321 -9.28 16.52 19.36
CA GLN A 321 -9.67 15.34 20.14
C GLN A 321 -10.05 14.16 19.24
N VAL A 322 -10.72 14.44 18.12
CA VAL A 322 -11.04 13.43 17.10
C VAL A 322 -9.76 12.95 16.43
N ALA A 323 -8.88 13.86 16.03
CA ALA A 323 -7.59 13.51 15.42
C ALA A 323 -6.70 12.67 16.36
N ARG A 324 -6.69 12.96 17.67
CA ARG A 324 -5.95 12.16 18.68
C ARG A 324 -6.44 10.73 18.83
N LYS A 325 -7.70 10.46 18.47
CA LYS A 325 -8.26 9.09 18.42
C LYS A 325 -7.82 8.32 17.17
N GLY A 326 -7.05 8.95 16.27
CA GLY A 326 -6.63 8.38 15.00
C GLY A 326 -7.76 8.28 13.98
N ILE A 327 -8.77 9.16 14.09
CA ILE A 327 -9.87 9.25 13.14
C ILE A 327 -9.46 10.24 12.04
N LEU A 328 -9.72 9.88 10.78
CA LEU A 328 -9.43 10.68 9.58
C LEU A 328 -10.71 11.07 8.84
N GLU A 329 -10.66 12.11 8.03
CA GLU A 329 -11.74 12.54 7.14
C GLU A 329 -11.33 12.30 5.68
N GLY A 330 -12.14 11.56 4.93
CA GLY A 330 -11.81 11.23 3.54
C GLY A 330 -12.61 10.03 3.05
N PRO A 331 -12.09 9.20 2.13
CA PRO A 331 -10.72 9.20 1.64
C PRO A 331 -10.50 10.17 0.45
N MET A 332 -9.26 10.63 0.26
CA MET A 332 -8.92 11.63 -0.78
C MET A 332 -8.17 11.05 -1.97
N VAL A 333 -7.12 10.28 -1.71
CA VAL A 333 -6.31 9.59 -2.73
C VAL A 333 -5.94 8.23 -2.18
N PHE A 334 -5.89 7.19 -3.02
CA PHE A 334 -5.33 5.89 -2.62
C PHE A 334 -4.14 5.52 -3.49
N VAL A 335 -3.33 4.61 -2.98
CA VAL A 335 -2.11 4.16 -3.64
C VAL A 335 -2.14 2.66 -3.87
N GLN A 336 -1.71 2.26 -5.06
CA GLN A 336 -1.57 0.87 -5.45
C GLN A 336 -0.17 0.61 -6.00
N CYS A 337 0.60 -0.19 -5.25
CA CYS A 337 1.94 -0.64 -5.61
C CYS A 337 1.86 -2.06 -6.19
N ARG A 338 2.40 -2.22 -7.40
CA ARG A 338 2.50 -3.52 -8.09
C ARG A 338 3.82 -4.19 -7.78
N ASN A 339 3.76 -5.51 -7.77
CA ASN A 339 4.91 -6.39 -7.69
C ASN A 339 5.25 -7.01 -9.06
N GLU A 340 4.34 -6.90 -10.03
CA GLU A 340 4.59 -7.28 -11.41
C GLU A 340 5.72 -6.44 -12.02
N THR A 341 6.69 -7.12 -12.62
CA THR A 341 7.84 -6.53 -13.34
C THR A 341 7.80 -6.81 -14.83
N LEU A 342 6.90 -7.69 -15.27
CA LEU A 342 6.65 -8.08 -16.65
C LEU A 342 5.14 -8.09 -16.88
N PHE A 343 4.72 -7.51 -18.00
CA PHE A 343 3.35 -7.40 -18.45
C PHE A 343 3.16 -8.07 -19.81
N HIS A 344 4.24 -8.17 -20.60
CA HIS A 344 4.28 -8.82 -21.88
C HIS A 344 5.03 -10.16 -21.78
N ASP A 345 4.41 -11.23 -22.29
CA ASP A 345 5.05 -12.53 -22.44
C ASP A 345 5.32 -12.80 -23.93
N GLU A 346 6.58 -12.67 -24.34
CA GLU A 346 7.00 -12.93 -25.72
C GLU A 346 6.94 -14.42 -26.10
N ASN A 347 6.97 -15.33 -25.11
CA ASN A 347 7.03 -16.78 -25.32
C ASN A 347 5.70 -17.50 -25.05
N GLY A 348 4.67 -16.78 -24.59
CA GLY A 348 3.34 -17.32 -24.32
C GLY A 348 2.56 -17.64 -25.61
N PRO A 349 1.55 -18.53 -25.55
CA PRO A 349 0.71 -18.83 -26.71
C PRO A 349 0.03 -17.54 -27.19
N ALA A 350 0.52 -17.00 -28.30
CA ALA A 350 0.07 -15.78 -28.98
C ALA A 350 0.14 -14.46 -28.16
N GLY A 351 1.27 -14.15 -27.52
CA GLY A 351 1.47 -12.80 -26.95
C GLY A 351 0.39 -12.41 -25.94
N SER A 352 0.07 -13.34 -25.03
CA SER A 352 -1.09 -13.25 -24.15
C SER A 352 -1.05 -11.99 -23.28
N ARG A 353 -1.88 -10.99 -23.60
CA ARG A 353 -2.01 -9.71 -22.89
C ARG A 353 -2.81 -9.81 -21.58
N TYR A 354 -3.01 -11.02 -21.06
CA TYR A 354 -3.86 -11.25 -19.89
C TYR A 354 -3.33 -10.55 -18.63
N MET A 355 -2.00 -10.40 -18.47
CA MET A 355 -1.41 -9.69 -17.33
C MET A 355 -1.78 -8.20 -17.35
N GLU A 356 -1.73 -7.56 -18.52
CA GLU A 356 -2.18 -6.17 -18.70
C GLU A 356 -3.66 -6.01 -18.38
N ILE A 357 -4.50 -6.92 -18.88
CA ILE A 357 -5.96 -6.91 -18.64
C ILE A 357 -6.25 -7.14 -17.15
N CYS A 358 -5.54 -8.07 -16.51
CA CYS A 358 -5.64 -8.30 -15.07
C CYS A 358 -5.26 -7.07 -14.26
N ASP A 359 -4.15 -6.42 -14.60
CA ASP A 359 -3.70 -5.23 -13.89
C ASP A 359 -4.71 -4.07 -14.05
N LEU A 360 -5.18 -3.83 -15.27
CA LEU A 360 -6.19 -2.81 -15.55
C LEU A 360 -7.52 -3.07 -14.82
N LEU A 361 -7.97 -4.33 -14.78
CA LEU A 361 -9.17 -4.72 -14.04
C LEU A 361 -9.00 -4.46 -12.53
N ARG A 362 -7.81 -4.77 -11.96
CA ARG A 362 -7.52 -4.54 -10.54
C ARG A 362 -7.52 -3.06 -10.19
N GLU A 363 -6.88 -2.22 -11.00
CA GLU A 363 -6.90 -0.77 -10.82
C GLU A 363 -8.32 -0.21 -10.92
N THR A 364 -9.06 -0.61 -11.95
CA THR A 364 -10.45 -0.18 -12.14
C THR A 364 -11.31 -0.57 -10.95
N ALA A 365 -11.18 -1.80 -10.46
CA ALA A 365 -11.90 -2.27 -9.28
C ALA A 365 -11.50 -1.52 -8.00
N ALA A 366 -10.23 -1.16 -7.83
CA ALA A 366 -9.77 -0.38 -6.68
C ALA A 366 -10.30 1.07 -6.73
N MET A 367 -10.35 1.69 -7.91
CA MET A 367 -10.94 3.03 -8.11
C MET A 367 -12.45 3.02 -7.87
N LEU A 368 -13.16 1.98 -8.35
CA LEU A 368 -14.59 1.83 -8.09
C LEU A 368 -14.89 1.55 -6.61
N LEU A 369 -14.05 0.77 -5.91
CA LEU A 369 -14.16 0.66 -4.44
C LEU A 369 -14.00 2.05 -3.79
N PHE A 370 -12.99 2.81 -4.19
CA PHE A 370 -12.75 4.13 -3.62
C PHE A 370 -13.95 5.07 -3.82
N ALA A 371 -14.58 5.01 -5.00
CA ALA A 371 -15.82 5.71 -5.28
C ALA A 371 -16.98 5.26 -4.37
N GLN A 372 -17.12 3.95 -4.11
CA GLN A 372 -18.10 3.43 -3.15
C GLN A 372 -17.84 3.92 -1.72
N GLU A 373 -16.57 3.97 -1.29
CA GLU A 373 -16.19 4.48 0.03
C GLU A 373 -16.53 5.95 0.19
N ARG A 374 -16.22 6.77 -0.82
CA ARG A 374 -16.57 8.19 -0.84
C ARG A 374 -18.08 8.43 -0.86
N ALA A 375 -18.83 7.62 -1.61
CA ALA A 375 -20.28 7.67 -1.66
C ALA A 375 -20.98 7.33 -0.33
N ARG A 376 -20.24 6.86 0.70
CA ARG A 376 -20.79 6.63 2.04
C ARG A 376 -21.07 7.95 2.79
N GLU A 377 -20.57 9.09 2.32
CA GLU A 377 -20.84 10.39 2.97
C GLU A 377 -22.34 10.63 3.16
N GLY A 378 -22.73 10.98 4.39
CA GLY A 378 -24.14 11.26 4.73
C GLY A 378 -25.05 10.02 4.77
N THR A 379 -24.54 8.83 4.48
CA THR A 379 -25.31 7.58 4.54
C THR A 379 -25.06 6.84 5.85
N ALA A 380 -25.99 5.97 6.23
CA ALA A 380 -25.84 5.07 7.37
C ALA A 380 -25.54 3.65 6.88
N GLU A 381 -24.59 2.98 7.54
CA GLU A 381 -24.28 1.59 7.21
C GLU A 381 -25.50 0.70 7.49
N MET A 382 -25.94 -0.04 6.47
CA MET A 382 -26.92 -1.10 6.62
C MET A 382 -26.19 -2.44 6.60
N ARG A 383 -26.03 -3.08 7.76
CA ARG A 383 -25.31 -4.36 7.80
C ARG A 383 -26.22 -5.46 7.26
N PRO A 384 -25.68 -6.47 6.55
CA PRO A 384 -26.45 -7.63 6.16
C PRO A 384 -27.11 -8.28 7.37
N GLY A 385 -28.44 -8.36 7.34
CA GLY A 385 -29.24 -8.91 8.44
C GLY A 385 -29.71 -7.89 9.48
N ASP A 386 -29.26 -6.62 9.45
CA ASP A 386 -29.76 -5.61 10.39
C ASP A 386 -31.30 -5.50 10.34
N GLY A 387 -31.93 -5.56 11.51
CA GLY A 387 -33.38 -5.52 11.66
C GLY A 387 -34.13 -6.75 11.12
N LYS A 388 -33.43 -7.80 10.68
CA LYS A 388 -34.05 -9.05 10.26
C LYS A 388 -34.28 -9.97 11.46
N TRP A 389 -35.44 -10.64 11.48
CA TRP A 389 -35.89 -11.45 12.62
C TRP A 389 -34.82 -12.44 13.08
N TRP A 390 -34.13 -13.11 12.15
CA TRP A 390 -33.11 -14.11 12.46
C TRP A 390 -31.88 -13.54 13.18
N THR A 391 -31.63 -12.23 13.15
CA THR A 391 -30.53 -11.58 13.90
C THR A 391 -30.99 -10.89 15.19
N THR A 392 -32.29 -10.64 15.34
CA THR A 392 -32.87 -9.95 16.50
C THR A 392 -33.43 -10.94 17.52
N THR A 393 -33.84 -12.14 17.08
CA THR A 393 -34.32 -13.20 17.96
C THR A 393 -33.22 -14.22 18.24
N PRO A 394 -33.12 -14.76 19.47
CA PRO A 394 -32.23 -15.89 19.77
C PRO A 394 -32.48 -17.06 18.81
N ARG A 395 -31.41 -17.81 18.49
CA ARG A 395 -31.51 -18.97 17.62
C ARG A 395 -32.54 -19.96 18.20
N TRP A 396 -33.41 -20.52 17.36
CA TRP A 396 -34.51 -21.41 17.75
C TRP A 396 -35.62 -20.78 18.61
N GLY A 397 -35.81 -19.45 18.52
CA GLY A 397 -36.90 -18.78 19.24
C GLY A 397 -36.72 -18.74 20.75
N GLY A 398 -35.49 -18.94 21.25
CA GLY A 398 -35.19 -18.98 22.68
C GLY A 398 -35.37 -20.34 23.35
N ALA A 399 -35.64 -21.41 22.60
CA ALA A 399 -35.68 -22.77 23.13
C ALA A 399 -34.29 -23.20 23.63
N ASP A 400 -34.26 -23.91 24.76
CA ASP A 400 -33.03 -24.47 25.33
C ASP A 400 -32.42 -25.50 24.37
N ASN A 401 -31.35 -25.08 23.69
CA ASN A 401 -30.53 -25.95 22.86
C ASN A 401 -29.15 -26.06 23.53
N PRO A 402 -28.64 -27.27 23.82
CA PRO A 402 -27.34 -27.46 24.47
C PRO A 402 -26.16 -26.94 23.63
N GLY A 403 -26.38 -26.57 22.36
CA GLY A 403 -25.31 -26.07 21.49
C GLY A 403 -24.32 -27.18 21.10
N PRO A 404 -23.23 -26.84 20.39
CA PRO A 404 -22.20 -27.82 20.03
C PRO A 404 -21.55 -28.38 21.31
N GLU A 405 -21.43 -29.70 21.44
CA GLU A 405 -21.03 -30.41 22.67
C GLU A 405 -19.59 -30.15 23.18
N ALA A 406 -18.86 -29.21 22.59
CA ALA A 406 -17.44 -29.00 22.82
C ALA A 406 -17.06 -28.32 24.16
N ASP A 407 -18.02 -27.73 24.89
CA ASP A 407 -17.73 -26.93 26.09
C ASP A 407 -17.92 -27.69 27.43
N LYS A 408 -18.25 -28.99 27.43
CA LYS A 408 -18.50 -29.74 28.68
C LYS A 408 -17.24 -30.00 29.52
N GLU A 409 -16.04 -29.82 28.97
CA GLU A 409 -14.79 -30.26 29.63
C GLU A 409 -14.13 -29.21 30.55
N ASN A 410 -14.64 -27.98 30.64
CA ASN A 410 -13.96 -26.90 31.38
C ASN A 410 -14.79 -26.25 32.51
N THR A 411 -15.94 -26.81 32.86
CA THR A 411 -16.82 -26.27 33.93
C THR A 411 -16.76 -27.02 35.25
N ASP A 412 -16.09 -28.17 35.32
CA ASP A 412 -16.02 -28.97 36.55
C ASP A 412 -14.75 -28.66 37.37
N LYS A 413 -14.66 -27.43 37.87
CA LYS A 413 -13.91 -27.15 39.12
C LYS A 413 -14.76 -26.26 40.03
N PRO A 414 -15.20 -26.77 41.19
CA PRO A 414 -15.98 -26.00 42.16
C PRO A 414 -15.17 -24.83 42.71
N LYS A 415 -15.86 -23.71 42.88
CA LYS A 415 -15.36 -22.45 43.44
C LYS A 415 -15.48 -22.54 44.97
N GLU A 416 -14.39 -22.84 45.66
CA GLU A 416 -14.35 -22.69 47.13
C GLU A 416 -14.31 -21.20 47.50
N THR A 417 -15.26 -20.83 48.35
CA THR A 417 -15.40 -19.54 49.00
C THR A 417 -14.52 -19.47 50.24
N THR A 418 -13.57 -18.54 50.28
CA THR A 418 -12.96 -18.08 51.54
C THR A 418 -13.10 -16.55 51.68
N PRO A 419 -13.34 -16.05 52.90
CA PRO A 419 -13.75 -14.66 53.14
C PRO A 419 -12.56 -13.70 53.17
N ASP A 420 -12.89 -12.42 52.92
CA ASP A 420 -11.99 -11.26 52.94
C ASP A 420 -11.16 -11.16 54.23
N THR A 421 -9.88 -10.80 54.09
CA THR A 421 -9.13 -10.13 55.15
C THR A 421 -8.12 -9.16 54.55
N ASP A 422 -8.22 -7.89 54.95
CA ASP A 422 -7.32 -6.80 54.64
C ASP A 422 -5.88 -7.08 55.11
N SER A 423 -4.89 -6.92 54.22
CA SER A 423 -3.70 -6.08 54.47
C SER A 423 -2.76 -6.04 53.24
N PRO A 424 -2.05 -4.91 53.02
CA PRO A 424 -1.30 -4.68 51.80
C PRO A 424 0.14 -5.23 51.94
N SER A 425 0.57 -6.06 50.99
CA SER A 425 2.00 -6.42 50.89
C SER A 425 2.56 -6.03 49.53
N ALA A 426 3.58 -5.18 49.60
CA ALA A 426 4.45 -4.83 48.50
C ALA A 426 5.33 -6.04 48.15
N SER A 427 5.36 -6.45 46.89
CA SER A 427 6.52 -7.14 46.34
C SER A 427 6.78 -6.71 44.90
N LYS A 428 8.04 -6.33 44.68
CA LYS A 428 8.64 -5.91 43.42
C LYS A 428 8.96 -7.14 42.58
N ARG A 429 8.61 -7.13 41.29
CA ARG A 429 9.35 -7.70 40.13
C ARG A 429 8.48 -7.55 38.87
N SER A 430 8.98 -7.35 37.66
CA SER A 430 10.32 -7.07 37.13
C SER A 430 10.12 -6.39 35.77
N LYS A 431 10.91 -5.34 35.49
CA LYS A 431 11.15 -4.88 34.11
C LYS A 431 11.81 -6.02 33.33
N TYR A 432 11.54 -6.09 32.03
CA TYR A 432 11.90 -7.16 31.08
C TYR A 432 10.86 -8.28 30.95
N ASP A 433 9.70 -7.91 30.41
CA ASP A 433 9.07 -8.74 29.39
C ASP A 433 8.31 -7.81 28.42
N ARG A 434 8.93 -7.56 27.26
CA ARG A 434 8.36 -6.78 26.15
C ARG A 434 8.82 -7.41 24.85
N SER A 435 8.08 -8.39 24.36
CA SER A 435 8.00 -8.70 22.92
C SER A 435 6.87 -9.67 22.60
N SER A 436 5.65 -9.16 22.44
CA SER A 436 4.72 -9.65 21.40
C SER A 436 3.57 -8.66 21.22
N LEU A 437 3.38 -8.31 19.95
CA LEU A 437 2.30 -7.57 19.30
C LEU A 437 1.01 -7.31 20.11
N PRO A 438 0.62 -6.05 20.34
CA PRO A 438 -0.66 -5.77 20.99
C PRO A 438 -1.79 -5.65 19.95
N PHE A 439 -2.48 -6.75 19.67
CA PHE A 439 -3.89 -6.72 19.25
C PHE A 439 -4.72 -6.15 20.42
N ARG A 440 -4.77 -4.82 20.56
CA ARG A 440 -5.63 -4.16 21.56
C ARG A 440 -7.07 -4.21 21.09
N ARG A 441 -7.83 -5.13 21.70
CA ARG A 441 -9.29 -5.08 21.79
C ARG A 441 -9.70 -3.75 22.43
N HIS A 442 -10.60 -3.02 21.79
CA HIS A 442 -11.35 -1.94 22.43
C HIS A 442 -12.64 -2.52 23.03
N GLY A 443 -12.92 -2.19 24.30
CA GLY A 443 -14.22 -2.44 24.94
C GLY A 443 -14.16 -2.30 26.46
N SER A 444 -14.88 -1.29 26.96
CA SER A 444 -15.01 -0.90 28.36
C SER A 444 -15.53 -2.01 29.28
N SER A 445 -15.09 -1.98 30.54
CA SER A 445 -15.70 -2.52 31.77
C SER A 445 -16.86 -3.52 31.63
N GLY A 446 -16.66 -4.75 32.11
CA GLY A 446 -17.75 -5.62 32.61
C GLY A 446 -18.34 -6.68 31.69
N SER A 447 -17.92 -6.82 30.44
CA SER A 447 -18.37 -7.92 29.57
C SER A 447 -17.60 -9.21 29.90
N LYS A 448 -18.23 -10.17 30.59
CA LYS A 448 -17.77 -11.56 30.60
C LYS A 448 -17.58 -11.99 29.14
N LYS A 449 -16.40 -12.49 28.78
CA LYS A 449 -16.17 -13.09 27.46
C LYS A 449 -17.14 -14.27 27.34
N MET A 450 -18.16 -14.13 26.50
CA MET A 450 -19.13 -15.20 26.25
C MET A 450 -18.41 -16.46 25.78
N SER A 451 -18.85 -17.63 26.27
CA SER A 451 -18.36 -18.94 25.83
C SER A 451 -18.65 -19.17 24.34
N ILE A 452 -18.00 -20.16 23.74
CA ILE A 452 -18.22 -20.49 22.32
C ILE A 452 -19.67 -20.95 22.11
N SER A 453 -20.19 -21.77 23.02
CA SER A 453 -21.60 -22.16 23.06
C SER A 453 -22.56 -20.98 23.18
N GLU A 454 -22.28 -20.00 24.03
CA GLU A 454 -23.09 -18.78 24.16
C GLU A 454 -23.06 -17.92 22.90
N ARG A 455 -21.91 -17.80 22.21
CA ARG A 455 -21.82 -17.08 20.93
C ARG A 455 -22.55 -17.80 19.81
N TRP A 456 -22.53 -19.13 19.78
CA TRP A 456 -23.24 -19.92 18.77
C TRP A 456 -24.77 -19.77 18.86
N LYS A 457 -25.31 -19.53 20.07
CA LYS A 457 -26.74 -19.29 20.30
C LYS A 457 -27.22 -17.94 19.75
N ILE A 458 -26.30 -17.01 19.50
CA ILE A 458 -26.62 -15.65 19.04
C ILE A 458 -26.25 -15.53 17.56
N LEU A 459 -27.26 -15.38 16.71
CA LEU A 459 -27.04 -14.94 15.34
C LEU A 459 -27.04 -13.42 15.33
N GLN A 460 -25.93 -12.80 14.91
CA GLN A 460 -25.79 -11.35 14.84
C GLN A 460 -25.77 -10.89 13.38
N PRO A 461 -26.10 -9.62 13.10
CA PRO A 461 -25.81 -9.01 11.80
C PRO A 461 -24.33 -9.16 11.45
N GLY A 462 -24.02 -9.17 10.16
CA GLY A 462 -22.63 -9.22 9.69
C GLY A 462 -21.76 -8.13 10.32
N PRO A 463 -20.43 -8.33 10.39
CA PRO A 463 -19.53 -7.27 10.84
C PRO A 463 -19.67 -6.04 9.95
N SER A 464 -19.44 -4.87 10.55
CA SER A 464 -19.36 -3.61 9.81
C SER A 464 -18.26 -3.69 8.75
N LEU A 465 -18.60 -3.30 7.52
CA LEU A 465 -17.71 -3.13 6.38
C LEU A 465 -17.13 -1.71 6.34
N TRP A 466 -17.59 -0.82 7.24
CA TRP A 466 -17.17 0.56 7.31
C TRP A 466 -16.09 0.74 8.38
N ASP A 467 -14.97 1.34 7.99
CA ASP A 467 -13.91 1.70 8.92
C ASP A 467 -14.37 2.73 9.95
N LYS A 468 -14.35 2.35 11.24
CA LYS A 468 -14.70 3.20 12.38
C LYS A 468 -13.73 4.36 12.61
N LYS A 469 -12.53 4.28 12.03
CA LYS A 469 -11.51 5.34 12.07
C LYS A 469 -11.57 6.28 10.86
N MET A 470 -12.53 6.10 9.95
CA MET A 470 -12.73 6.97 8.81
C MET A 470 -14.10 7.64 8.88
N ILE A 471 -14.12 8.96 8.79
CA ILE A 471 -15.32 9.75 8.52
C ILE A 471 -15.38 9.92 7.01
N TYR A 472 -16.30 9.18 6.38
CA TYR A 472 -16.46 9.20 4.92
C TYR A 472 -16.94 10.57 4.43
N LYS A 473 -16.14 11.19 3.56
CA LYS A 473 -16.38 12.49 2.93
C LYS A 473 -15.87 12.50 1.49
N GLN A 474 -16.66 13.07 0.58
CA GLN A 474 -16.32 13.30 -0.83
C GLN A 474 -15.48 14.60 -0.97
N ILE A 475 -14.35 14.67 -0.29
CA ILE A 475 -13.46 15.84 -0.32
C ILE A 475 -12.98 16.07 -1.77
N GLY A 476 -13.08 17.31 -2.25
CA GLY A 476 -12.68 17.72 -3.60
C GLY A 476 -13.71 17.49 -4.70
N LYS A 477 -14.88 16.91 -4.38
CA LYS A 477 -15.99 16.75 -5.34
C LYS A 477 -16.80 18.05 -5.46
N ASP A 478 -17.20 18.39 -6.67
CA ASP A 478 -18.13 19.50 -6.90
C ASP A 478 -19.53 19.13 -6.39
N LYS A 479 -20.11 19.97 -5.51
CA LYS A 479 -21.38 19.67 -4.83
C LYS A 479 -22.57 19.49 -5.77
N ASP A 480 -22.56 20.23 -6.87
CA ASP A 480 -23.64 20.23 -7.87
C ASP A 480 -23.43 19.16 -8.96
N SER A 481 -22.27 18.50 -8.97
CA SER A 481 -21.94 17.46 -9.96
C SER A 481 -22.37 16.08 -9.47
N PRO A 482 -23.09 15.30 -10.30
CA PRO A 482 -23.37 13.90 -10.00
C PRO A 482 -22.15 13.00 -10.21
N PHE A 483 -21.10 13.51 -10.86
CA PHE A 483 -19.82 12.84 -11.02
C PHE A 483 -18.88 13.13 -9.85
N ASP A 484 -18.14 12.11 -9.44
CA ASP A 484 -17.00 12.19 -8.53
C ASP A 484 -15.69 11.91 -9.29
N ASP A 485 -14.65 12.67 -8.98
CA ASP A 485 -13.32 12.53 -9.55
C ASP A 485 -12.46 11.68 -8.61
N ILE A 486 -12.12 10.49 -9.06
CA ILE A 486 -11.37 9.50 -8.28
C ILE A 486 -9.91 9.53 -8.71
N PHE A 487 -9.02 9.72 -7.75
CA PHE A 487 -7.59 9.76 -8.00
C PHE A 487 -6.86 8.61 -7.31
N MET A 488 -5.96 7.98 -8.06
CA MET A 488 -5.08 6.92 -7.59
C MET A 488 -3.64 7.28 -7.94
N VAL A 489 -2.71 7.03 -7.02
CA VAL A 489 -1.28 7.00 -7.34
C VAL A 489 -0.86 5.55 -7.55
N SER A 490 -0.37 5.29 -8.74
CA SER A 490 -0.18 3.98 -9.31
C SER A 490 1.33 3.76 -9.44
N SER A 491 1.89 2.71 -8.83
CA SER A 491 3.34 2.43 -8.85
C SER A 491 3.66 1.06 -9.43
N ILE A 492 4.71 1.00 -10.27
CA ILE A 492 5.28 -0.21 -10.87
C ILE A 492 6.81 -0.05 -10.86
N ASN A 493 7.57 -1.12 -10.56
CA ASN A 493 9.02 -1.07 -10.47
C ASN A 493 9.50 0.02 -9.49
N HIS A 494 10.15 1.07 -10.00
CA HIS A 494 10.55 2.29 -9.30
C HIS A 494 9.92 3.56 -9.91
N HIS A 495 8.84 3.38 -10.67
CA HIS A 495 8.10 4.45 -11.33
C HIS A 495 6.71 4.61 -10.70
N PHE A 496 6.15 5.80 -10.82
CA PHE A 496 4.76 6.05 -10.46
C PHE A 496 4.03 6.90 -11.50
N SER A 497 2.70 6.87 -11.45
CA SER A 497 1.83 7.68 -12.29
C SER A 497 0.57 8.09 -11.52
N ILE A 498 -0.05 9.19 -11.93
CA ILE A 498 -1.32 9.65 -11.38
C ILE A 498 -2.42 9.17 -12.33
N VAL A 499 -3.40 8.47 -11.79
CA VAL A 499 -4.56 7.94 -12.51
C VAL A 499 -5.81 8.65 -12.03
N HIS A 500 -6.64 9.05 -12.98
CA HIS A 500 -7.94 9.70 -12.77
C HIS A 500 -9.05 8.88 -13.39
N LEU A 501 -10.15 8.72 -12.67
CA LEU A 501 -11.36 8.08 -13.14
C LEU A 501 -12.55 8.93 -12.70
N ARG A 502 -13.40 9.30 -13.66
CA ARG A 502 -14.65 10.00 -13.37
C ARG A 502 -15.77 8.98 -13.22
N VAL A 503 -16.48 9.00 -12.09
CA VAL A 503 -17.54 8.02 -11.78
C VAL A 503 -18.84 8.74 -11.47
N HIS A 504 -19.91 8.38 -12.18
CA HIS A 504 -21.25 8.91 -11.94
C HIS A 504 -21.95 8.18 -10.78
N SER A 505 -22.77 8.87 -9.99
CA SER A 505 -23.56 8.25 -8.92
C SER A 505 -24.44 7.08 -9.41
N THR A 506 -25.14 7.25 -10.54
CA THR A 506 -25.93 6.20 -11.18
C THR A 506 -25.10 4.98 -11.61
N TYR A 507 -23.81 5.15 -11.95
CA TYR A 507 -22.93 4.02 -12.24
C TYR A 507 -22.70 3.17 -10.98
N LEU A 508 -22.48 3.82 -9.82
CA LEU A 508 -22.33 3.12 -8.54
C LEU A 508 -23.62 2.41 -8.12
N GLU A 509 -24.78 3.03 -8.37
CA GLU A 509 -26.08 2.40 -8.15
C GLU A 509 -26.26 1.17 -9.04
N TRP A 510 -25.93 1.26 -10.34
CA TRP A 510 -25.95 0.13 -11.27
C TRP A 510 -25.05 -1.01 -10.80
N LEU A 511 -23.86 -0.70 -10.26
CA LEU A 511 -22.90 -1.70 -9.80
C LEU A 511 -23.34 -2.41 -8.50
N THR A 512 -24.01 -1.69 -7.60
CA THR A 512 -24.37 -2.20 -6.25
C THR A 512 -25.80 -2.72 -6.14
N THR A 513 -26.73 -2.15 -6.91
CA THR A 513 -28.16 -2.40 -6.78
C THR A 513 -28.67 -3.21 -7.98
N SER A 514 -29.32 -4.33 -7.71
CA SER A 514 -29.88 -5.21 -8.74
C SER A 514 -31.25 -4.75 -9.28
N LYS A 515 -31.83 -3.67 -8.75
CA LYS A 515 -33.18 -3.19 -9.05
C LYS A 515 -33.24 -1.67 -8.99
N GLY A 516 -33.41 -1.03 -10.14
CA GLY A 516 -33.60 0.41 -10.20
C GLY A 516 -33.98 0.86 -11.60
N ASN A 517 -34.89 1.83 -11.71
CA ASN A 517 -35.14 2.52 -12.98
C ASN A 517 -33.87 3.30 -13.36
N LEU A 518 -32.93 2.65 -14.03
CA LEU A 518 -31.74 3.29 -14.58
C LEU A 518 -32.21 4.43 -15.48
N SER A 519 -31.65 5.62 -15.27
CA SER A 519 -31.86 6.76 -16.14
C SER A 519 -31.54 6.39 -17.58
N ASP A 520 -32.46 6.68 -18.49
CA ASP A 520 -32.33 6.32 -19.90
C ASP A 520 -31.05 6.95 -20.50
N PRO A 521 -30.08 6.14 -20.94
CA PRO A 521 -28.81 6.63 -21.48
C PRO A 521 -28.98 7.45 -22.76
N SER A 522 -30.14 7.40 -23.43
CA SER A 522 -30.43 8.22 -24.62
C SER A 522 -30.71 9.70 -24.34
N LYS A 523 -30.85 10.10 -23.06
CA LYS A 523 -31.11 11.49 -22.65
C LYS A 523 -29.84 12.25 -22.26
N ASP A 524 -28.70 11.60 -22.23
CA ASP A 524 -27.44 12.18 -21.78
C ASP A 524 -26.67 12.75 -22.99
N ASN A 525 -26.82 14.05 -23.25
CA ASN A 525 -26.13 14.79 -24.32
C ASN A 525 -24.77 15.37 -23.85
N THR A 526 -24.20 14.81 -22.78
CA THR A 526 -22.89 15.26 -22.28
C THR A 526 -21.75 14.57 -23.06
N ASP A 527 -20.64 15.28 -23.26
CA ASP A 527 -19.44 14.73 -23.93
C ASP A 527 -18.90 13.45 -23.25
N THR A 528 -19.24 13.24 -21.97
CA THR A 528 -18.88 12.05 -21.19
C THR A 528 -20.14 11.38 -20.61
N PRO A 529 -20.71 10.37 -21.28
CA PRO A 529 -21.94 9.74 -20.83
C PRO A 529 -21.74 9.01 -19.49
N TRP A 530 -22.76 9.02 -18.62
CA TRP A 530 -22.67 8.47 -17.25
C TRP A 530 -22.27 6.98 -17.16
N HIS A 531 -22.51 6.23 -18.24
CA HIS A 531 -22.34 4.78 -18.30
C HIS A 531 -20.97 4.33 -18.88
N VAL A 532 -20.08 5.28 -19.17
CA VAL A 532 -18.73 5.03 -19.67
C VAL A 532 -17.72 5.42 -18.61
N LEU A 533 -16.79 4.51 -18.33
CA LEU A 533 -15.65 4.76 -17.45
C LEU A 533 -14.46 5.21 -18.29
N GLN A 534 -14.03 6.45 -18.13
CA GLN A 534 -12.83 6.98 -18.79
C GLN A 534 -11.69 7.05 -17.77
N MET A 535 -10.73 6.14 -17.90
CA MET A 535 -9.53 6.10 -17.08
C MET A 535 -8.39 6.86 -17.78
N ARG A 536 -7.91 7.93 -17.16
CA ARG A 536 -6.84 8.79 -17.67
C ARG A 536 -5.60 8.62 -16.82
N ARG A 537 -4.42 8.51 -17.43
CA ARG A 537 -3.15 8.31 -16.71
C ARG A 537 -2.07 9.25 -17.24
N THR A 538 -1.24 9.77 -16.34
CA THR A 538 0.02 10.41 -16.72
C THR A 538 0.97 9.45 -17.43
N ARG A 539 2.09 9.96 -17.92
CA ARG A 539 3.26 9.10 -18.14
C ARG A 539 3.75 8.50 -16.81
N TRP A 540 4.58 7.47 -16.89
CA TRP A 540 5.31 6.95 -15.74
C TRP A 540 6.49 7.89 -15.41
N PHE A 541 6.60 8.31 -14.15
CA PHE A 541 7.68 9.14 -13.63
C PHE A 541 8.72 8.26 -12.93
N ASP A 542 9.97 8.35 -13.35
CA ASP A 542 11.09 7.64 -12.74
C ASP A 542 11.54 8.31 -11.44
N LEU A 543 11.51 7.59 -10.31
CA LEU A 543 11.95 8.10 -9.01
C LEU A 543 13.47 8.28 -8.90
N PHE A 544 14.27 7.66 -9.75
CA PHE A 544 15.71 7.89 -9.82
C PHE A 544 16.06 9.11 -10.67
N ASN A 545 15.14 9.60 -11.50
CA ASN A 545 15.36 10.76 -12.34
C ASN A 545 14.88 12.05 -11.66
N ALA A 546 15.78 13.03 -11.52
CA ALA A 546 15.49 14.28 -10.81
C ALA A 546 14.40 15.14 -11.47
N SER A 547 14.35 15.21 -12.82
CA SER A 547 13.31 15.99 -13.51
C SER A 547 11.94 15.33 -13.37
N ASP A 548 11.88 14.00 -13.45
CA ASP A 548 10.64 13.25 -13.29
C ASP A 548 10.10 13.35 -11.86
N ARG A 549 10.98 13.31 -10.85
CA ARG A 549 10.57 13.57 -9.47
C ARG A 549 9.99 14.96 -9.27
N LEU A 550 10.56 15.99 -9.92
CA LEU A 550 10.05 17.35 -9.82
C LEU A 550 8.67 17.49 -10.48
N GLU A 551 8.51 16.98 -11.70
CA GLU A 551 7.22 16.99 -12.41
C GLU A 551 6.16 16.20 -11.62
N GLY A 552 6.54 15.05 -11.07
CA GLY A 552 5.71 14.26 -10.19
C GLY A 552 5.31 14.98 -8.90
N LEU A 553 6.25 15.70 -8.26
CA LEU A 553 5.97 16.55 -7.09
C LEU A 553 4.97 17.66 -7.43
N GLU A 554 5.17 18.34 -8.55
CA GLU A 554 4.27 19.38 -9.06
C GLU A 554 2.86 18.84 -9.29
N GLY A 555 2.74 17.65 -9.90
CA GLY A 555 1.45 16.99 -10.12
C GLY A 555 0.76 16.56 -8.83
N LEU A 556 1.48 15.98 -7.88
CA LEU A 556 0.92 15.62 -6.57
C LEU A 556 0.50 16.88 -5.80
N TRP A 557 1.30 17.94 -5.83
CA TRP A 557 0.96 19.21 -5.18
C TRP A 557 -0.29 19.84 -5.79
N ALA A 558 -0.39 19.85 -7.12
CA ALA A 558 -1.58 20.28 -7.86
C ALA A 558 -2.81 19.46 -7.45
N LEU A 559 -2.66 18.13 -7.31
CA LEU A 559 -3.73 17.22 -6.94
C LEU A 559 -4.27 17.52 -5.55
N PHE A 560 -3.38 17.65 -4.55
CA PHE A 560 -3.80 17.99 -3.19
C PHE A 560 -4.41 19.39 -3.14
N SER A 561 -3.88 20.35 -3.90
CA SER A 561 -4.44 21.70 -3.98
C SER A 561 -5.85 21.68 -4.57
N TRP A 562 -6.06 20.90 -5.64
CA TRP A 562 -7.38 20.70 -6.24
C TRP A 562 -8.36 20.08 -5.23
N LEU A 563 -7.98 18.97 -4.57
CA LEU A 563 -8.87 18.28 -3.64
C LEU A 563 -9.20 19.12 -2.40
N MET A 564 -8.31 20.04 -2.00
CA MET A 564 -8.45 20.85 -0.80
C MET A 564 -9.03 22.25 -1.04
N ARG A 565 -9.38 22.61 -2.28
CA ARG A 565 -10.22 23.78 -2.57
C ARG A 565 -11.56 23.66 -1.83
#